data_AF-A0A957S1M6-F1
#
_entry.id   AF-A0A957S1M6-F1
#
_cell.length_a   1.000
_cell.length_b   1.000
_cell.length_c   1.000
_cell.angle_alpha   90.00
_cell.angle_beta   90.00
_cell.angle_gamma   90.00
#
_symmetry.space_group_name_H-M   'P 1'
#
loop_
_entity.id
_entity.type
_entity.pdbx_description
1 polymer ?
#
loop_
_entity_poly.entity_id
_entity_poly.type
_entity_poly.pdbx_seq_one_letter_code
_entity_poly.pdbx_strand_id
1 'polypeptide(L)'
;QYGQQRDVLRARVWFVDDDQNQTVASISAWWEKDPSDPADRARVHWVVVHPDHQGRGLTKPMMTVALNYMACHHHAVMLGSSSGRPWAVKVYLDFGFLPEVHELDNPAIVQGWRDVQSVIQHPVLATFLAIHVPQPPSPESPIS
;
A
#
# COMPACT_ATOMS: atom_id res chain seq x y z
N GLN A 1 8.48 -33.52 5.77
CA GLN A 1 8.10 -33.06 7.12
C GLN A 1 7.24 -31.81 6.96
N TYR A 2 5.94 -31.84 7.30
CA TYR A 2 4.94 -30.79 7.04
C TYR A 2 4.45 -30.07 8.32
N GLY A 3 5.28 -30.05 9.37
CA GLY A 3 4.90 -29.51 10.69
C GLY A 3 5.30 -28.05 10.91
N GLN A 4 6.50 -27.64 10.50
CA GLN A 4 7.09 -26.36 10.91
C GLN A 4 6.62 -25.13 10.09
N GLN A 5 5.96 -25.32 8.95
CA GLN A 5 5.43 -24.21 8.15
C GLN A 5 4.07 -23.68 8.66
N ARG A 6 3.35 -24.44 9.50
CA ARG A 6 1.99 -24.05 9.95
C ARG A 6 2.00 -22.88 10.92
N ASP A 7 2.99 -22.81 11.82
CA ASP A 7 3.10 -21.69 12.77
C ASP A 7 3.60 -20.42 12.08
N VAL A 8 4.48 -20.58 11.08
CA VAL A 8 4.95 -19.48 10.23
C VAL A 8 3.83 -18.90 9.36
N LEU A 9 2.85 -19.71 8.95
CA LEU A 9 1.64 -19.24 8.23
C LEU A 9 0.67 -18.45 9.12
N ARG A 10 0.51 -18.84 10.40
CA ARG A 10 -0.34 -18.11 11.35
C ARG A 10 0.19 -16.70 11.66
N ALA A 11 1.51 -16.53 11.59
CA ALA A 11 2.14 -15.22 11.79
C ALA A 11 2.04 -14.28 10.57
N ARG A 12 1.36 -14.69 9.48
CA ARG A 12 1.34 -13.98 8.20
C ARG A 12 -0.04 -13.48 7.78
N VAL A 13 -1.10 -13.89 8.48
CA VAL A 13 -2.47 -13.52 8.14
C VAL A 13 -3.21 -13.15 9.41
N TRP A 14 -3.85 -11.99 9.38
CA TRP A 14 -4.70 -11.52 10.46
C TRP A 14 -6.13 -11.37 9.95
N PHE A 15 -7.08 -11.64 10.83
CA PHE A 15 -8.51 -11.61 10.55
C PHE A 15 -9.19 -10.62 11.49
N VAL A 16 -10.26 -10.01 11.00
CA VAL A 16 -11.20 -9.24 11.83
C VAL A 16 -12.49 -10.03 11.85
N ASP A 17 -12.91 -10.41 13.05
CA ASP A 17 -14.21 -11.01 13.28
C ASP A 17 -15.19 -9.95 13.80
N ASP A 18 -16.46 -10.09 13.43
CA ASP A 18 -17.53 -9.29 14.01
C ASP A 18 -18.00 -9.83 15.37
N ASP A 19 -19.06 -9.23 15.93
CA ASP A 19 -19.65 -9.63 17.21
C ASP A 19 -20.33 -11.01 17.18
N GLN A 20 -20.51 -11.58 15.99
CA GLN A 20 -21.08 -12.92 15.76
C GLN A 20 -19.98 -13.96 15.44
N ASN A 21 -18.72 -13.62 15.64
CA ASN A 21 -17.55 -14.43 15.28
C ASN A 21 -17.49 -14.79 13.79
N GLN A 22 -18.03 -13.94 12.91
CA GLN A 22 -17.86 -14.08 11.46
C GLN A 22 -16.65 -13.27 11.01
N THR A 23 -15.76 -13.87 10.22
CA THR A 23 -14.63 -13.16 9.63
C THR A 23 -15.10 -12.21 8.53
N VAL A 24 -14.94 -10.91 8.79
CA VAL A 24 -15.41 -9.83 7.90
C VAL A 24 -14.28 -9.11 7.17
N ALA A 25 -13.04 -9.30 7.59
CA ALA A 25 -11.87 -8.75 6.88
C ALA A 25 -10.62 -9.60 7.13
N SER A 26 -9.65 -9.48 6.23
CA SER A 26 -8.33 -10.09 6.39
C SER A 26 -7.22 -9.23 5.79
N ILE A 27 -6.03 -9.36 6.38
CA ILE A 27 -4.78 -8.82 5.85
C ILE A 27 -3.71 -9.91 5.87
N SER A 28 -2.93 -10.02 4.79
CA SER A 28 -1.78 -10.93 4.73
C SER A 28 -0.50 -10.23 4.32
N ALA A 29 0.60 -10.65 4.93
CA ALA A 29 1.95 -10.19 4.65
C ALA A 29 2.88 -11.38 4.38
N TRP A 30 3.75 -11.23 3.39
CA TRP A 30 4.74 -12.22 2.95
C TRP A 30 6.13 -11.59 2.99
N TRP A 31 7.16 -12.42 3.13
CA TRP A 31 8.56 -12.03 2.93
C TRP A 31 9.19 -13.01 1.95
N GLU A 32 9.98 -12.52 0.99
CA GLU A 32 10.53 -13.33 -0.10
C GLU A 32 11.92 -13.87 0.22
N LYS A 33 12.71 -13.25 1.12
CA LYS A 33 14.06 -13.69 1.49
C LYS A 33 14.38 -13.56 3.00
N ASP A 34 15.60 -13.95 3.35
CA ASP A 34 16.17 -13.96 4.69
C ASP A 34 15.99 -12.59 5.38
N PRO A 35 15.32 -12.50 6.55
CA PRO A 35 15.14 -11.24 7.28
C PRO A 35 16.45 -10.53 7.67
N SER A 36 17.60 -11.21 7.58
CA SER A 36 18.92 -10.62 7.80
C SER A 36 19.50 -9.89 6.57
N ASP A 37 18.89 -10.03 5.38
CA ASP A 37 19.26 -9.26 4.20
C ASP A 37 18.68 -7.82 4.30
N PRO A 38 19.53 -6.79 4.40
CA PRO A 38 19.07 -5.40 4.48
C PRO A 38 18.31 -4.93 3.24
N ALA A 39 18.45 -5.64 2.10
CA ALA A 39 17.72 -5.36 0.87
C ALA A 39 16.34 -6.02 0.83
N ASP A 40 16.01 -6.92 1.77
CA ASP A 40 14.71 -7.60 1.80
C ASP A 40 13.61 -6.68 2.34
N ARG A 41 12.51 -6.59 1.58
CA ARG A 41 11.32 -5.82 1.95
C ARG A 41 10.19 -6.79 2.22
N ALA A 42 9.53 -6.64 3.36
CA ALA A 42 8.28 -7.35 3.56
C ALA A 42 7.21 -6.83 2.57
N ARG A 43 6.29 -7.70 2.16
CA ARG A 43 5.23 -7.37 1.21
C ARG A 43 3.86 -7.60 1.84
N VAL A 44 3.06 -6.54 1.98
CA VAL A 44 1.61 -6.68 2.20
C VAL A 44 0.99 -7.10 0.87
N HIS A 45 0.29 -8.23 0.86
CA HIS A 45 -0.25 -8.81 -0.38
C HIS A 45 -1.75 -8.62 -0.51
N TRP A 46 -2.53 -9.16 0.43
CA TRP A 46 -3.99 -9.12 0.36
C TRP A 46 -4.55 -8.33 1.53
N VAL A 47 -5.32 -7.28 1.22
CA VAL A 47 -6.15 -6.57 2.19
C VAL A 47 -7.58 -6.62 1.66
N VAL A 48 -8.45 -7.33 2.38
CA VAL A 48 -9.82 -7.59 1.94
C VAL A 48 -10.78 -7.25 3.07
N VAL A 49 -11.84 -6.51 2.76
CA VAL A 49 -12.95 -6.23 3.66
C VAL A 49 -14.24 -6.63 2.94
N HIS A 50 -15.06 -7.43 3.61
CA HIS A 50 -16.37 -7.84 3.10
C HIS A 50 -17.18 -6.62 2.65
N PRO A 51 -17.87 -6.63 1.49
CA PRO A 51 -18.57 -5.47 0.95
C PRO A 51 -19.48 -4.76 1.98
N ASP A 52 -20.25 -5.51 2.75
CA ASP A 52 -21.16 -4.97 3.77
C ASP A 52 -20.46 -4.30 4.96
N HIS A 53 -19.14 -4.53 5.09
CA HIS A 53 -18.28 -4.01 6.15
C HIS A 53 -17.27 -2.96 5.63
N GLN A 54 -17.32 -2.61 4.34
CA GLN A 54 -16.49 -1.54 3.77
C GLN A 54 -16.93 -0.17 4.29
N GLY A 55 -16.02 0.82 4.21
CA GLY A 55 -16.28 2.18 4.70
C GLY A 55 -16.27 2.32 6.24
N ARG A 56 -16.14 1.23 7.00
CA ARG A 56 -16.09 1.23 8.47
C ARG A 56 -14.70 1.45 9.07
N GLY A 57 -13.71 1.81 8.24
CA GLY A 57 -12.34 2.08 8.68
C GLY A 57 -11.51 0.86 9.07
N LEU A 58 -12.00 -0.37 8.84
CA LEU A 58 -11.35 -1.63 9.24
C LEU A 58 -9.94 -1.83 8.66
N THR A 59 -9.64 -1.21 7.53
CA THR A 59 -8.30 -1.25 6.92
C THR A 59 -7.22 -0.70 7.84
N LYS A 60 -7.50 0.38 8.59
CA LYS A 60 -6.51 1.03 9.46
C LYS A 60 -5.99 0.11 10.58
N PRO A 61 -6.84 -0.47 11.45
CA PRO A 61 -6.35 -1.36 12.50
C PRO A 61 -5.65 -2.60 11.93
N MET A 62 -6.12 -3.16 10.81
CA MET A 62 -5.45 -4.27 10.14
C MET A 62 -4.04 -3.90 9.68
N MET A 63 -3.87 -2.75 9.02
CA MET A 63 -2.56 -2.25 8.60
C MET A 63 -1.65 -2.00 9.80
N THR A 64 -2.15 -1.40 10.89
CA THR A 64 -1.36 -1.17 12.11
C THR A 64 -0.80 -2.47 12.67
N VAL A 65 -1.63 -3.51 12.80
CA VAL A 65 -1.18 -4.82 13.31
C VAL A 65 -0.12 -5.43 12.41
N ALA A 66 -0.37 -5.45 11.08
CA ALA A 66 0.56 -6.04 10.13
C ALA A 66 1.91 -5.28 10.08
N LEU A 67 1.88 -3.94 10.08
CA LEU A 67 3.08 -3.10 10.04
C LEU A 67 3.89 -3.18 11.33
N ASN A 68 3.26 -3.20 12.49
CA ASN A 68 3.96 -3.38 13.76
C ASN A 68 4.67 -4.72 13.81
N TYR A 69 4.03 -5.79 13.33
CA TYR A 69 4.66 -7.09 13.25
C TYR A 69 5.85 -7.09 12.26
N MET A 70 5.68 -6.51 11.07
CA MET A 70 6.75 -6.45 10.07
C MET A 70 7.95 -5.61 10.52
N ALA A 71 7.73 -4.52 11.27
CA ALA A 71 8.79 -3.67 11.79
C ALA A 71 9.73 -4.38 12.77
N CYS A 72 9.28 -5.48 13.40
CA CYS A 72 10.14 -6.33 14.24
C CYS A 72 11.15 -7.15 13.44
N HIS A 73 10.95 -7.32 12.13
CA HIS A 73 11.69 -8.27 11.31
C HIS A 73 12.28 -7.66 10.04
N HIS A 74 11.83 -6.48 9.60
CA HIS A 74 12.24 -5.87 8.34
C HIS A 74 12.42 -4.36 8.48
N HIS A 75 13.36 -3.82 7.70
CA HIS A 75 13.64 -2.38 7.66
C HIS A 75 12.67 -1.59 6.78
N ALA A 76 12.01 -2.27 5.83
CA ALA A 76 11.07 -1.64 4.91
C ALA A 76 9.96 -2.60 4.48
N VAL A 77 8.82 -2.02 4.09
CA VAL A 77 7.64 -2.74 3.62
C VAL A 77 7.22 -2.18 2.26
N MET A 78 6.69 -3.05 1.40
CA MET A 78 6.07 -2.69 0.14
C MET A 78 4.66 -3.28 0.02
N LEU A 79 3.85 -2.70 -0.85
CA LEU A 79 2.56 -3.26 -1.25
C LEU A 79 2.24 -2.85 -2.68
N GLY A 80 1.48 -3.67 -3.37
CA GLY A 80 0.90 -3.32 -4.67
C GLY A 80 -0.53 -2.79 -4.50
N SER A 81 -0.89 -1.75 -5.24
CA SER A 81 -2.26 -1.23 -5.32
C SER A 81 -2.59 -0.86 -6.77
N SER A 82 -3.83 -0.46 -7.05
CA SER A 82 -4.25 0.07 -8.36
C SER A 82 -4.86 1.46 -8.24
N SER A 83 -4.75 2.26 -9.29
CA SER A 83 -5.34 3.61 -9.37
C SER A 83 -6.87 3.59 -9.25
N GLY A 84 -7.52 2.47 -9.61
CA GLY A 84 -8.96 2.25 -9.41
C GLY A 84 -9.39 2.08 -7.95
N ARG A 85 -8.47 2.17 -6.97
CA ARG A 85 -8.76 2.07 -5.53
C ARG A 85 -8.21 3.28 -4.76
N PRO A 86 -8.61 4.52 -5.12
CA PRO A 86 -8.01 5.74 -4.58
C PRO A 86 -8.07 5.80 -3.04
N TRP A 87 -9.18 5.38 -2.42
CA TRP A 87 -9.32 5.38 -0.96
C TRP A 87 -8.39 4.39 -0.24
N ALA A 88 -8.08 3.25 -0.85
CA ALA A 88 -7.07 2.33 -0.32
C ALA A 88 -5.68 2.96 -0.40
N VAL A 89 -5.36 3.57 -1.55
CA VAL A 89 -4.11 4.32 -1.74
C VAL A 89 -3.96 5.44 -0.72
N LYS A 90 -5.03 6.18 -0.43
CA LYS A 90 -5.03 7.19 0.63
C LYS A 90 -4.64 6.61 1.98
N VAL A 91 -5.21 5.46 2.37
CA VAL A 91 -4.83 4.79 3.62
C VAL A 91 -3.35 4.43 3.62
N TYR A 92 -2.81 3.89 2.52
CA TYR A 92 -1.39 3.56 2.44
C TYR A 92 -0.50 4.80 2.58
N LEU A 93 -0.85 5.92 1.95
CA LEU A 93 -0.14 7.19 2.11
C LEU A 93 -0.23 7.72 3.55
N ASP A 94 -1.39 7.58 4.22
CA ASP A 94 -1.57 7.92 5.65
C ASP A 94 -0.64 7.08 6.55
N PHE A 95 -0.29 5.85 6.13
CA PHE A 95 0.67 4.97 6.81
C PHE A 95 2.14 5.21 6.41
N GLY A 96 2.41 6.22 5.59
CA GLY A 96 3.78 6.61 5.20
C GLY A 96 4.35 5.84 4.01
N PHE A 97 3.53 5.06 3.28
CA PHE A 97 3.96 4.53 1.99
C PHE A 97 4.14 5.66 0.98
N LEU A 98 5.09 5.49 0.06
CA LEU A 98 5.35 6.41 -1.05
C LEU A 98 5.37 5.63 -2.37
N PRO A 99 5.10 6.28 -3.52
CA PRO A 99 5.30 5.66 -4.81
C PRO A 99 6.77 5.27 -5.04
N GLU A 100 6.99 4.22 -5.83
CA GLU A 100 8.32 3.81 -6.25
C GLU A 100 8.84 4.75 -7.34
N VAL A 101 9.96 5.43 -7.07
CA VAL A 101 10.50 6.47 -7.97
C VAL A 101 10.84 5.92 -9.35
N HIS A 102 11.37 4.69 -9.43
CA HIS A 102 11.74 4.05 -10.69
C HIS A 102 10.54 3.73 -11.59
N GLU A 103 9.32 3.64 -11.04
CA GLU A 103 8.11 3.44 -11.84
C GLU A 103 7.64 4.73 -12.55
N LEU A 104 8.16 5.89 -12.15
CA LEU A 104 7.78 7.19 -12.74
C LEU A 104 8.36 7.41 -14.14
N ASP A 105 9.29 6.57 -14.59
CA ASP A 105 9.77 6.57 -15.98
C ASP A 105 8.67 6.18 -16.97
N ASN A 106 7.57 5.56 -16.49
CA ASN A 106 6.42 5.21 -17.29
C ASN A 106 5.33 6.31 -17.22
N PRO A 107 5.04 7.01 -18.34
CA PRO A 107 4.01 8.07 -18.36
C PRO A 107 2.62 7.61 -17.95
N ALA A 108 2.27 6.34 -18.19
CA ALA A 108 0.97 5.79 -17.79
C ALA A 108 0.86 5.64 -16.26
N ILE A 109 1.96 5.31 -15.58
CA ILE A 109 2.02 5.24 -14.11
C ILE A 109 1.93 6.65 -13.52
N VAL A 110 2.66 7.60 -14.09
CA VAL A 110 2.56 9.03 -13.71
C VAL A 110 1.13 9.53 -13.85
N GLN A 111 0.45 9.21 -14.96
CA GLN A 111 -0.95 9.58 -15.15
C GLN A 111 -1.86 8.91 -14.11
N GLY A 112 -1.67 7.62 -13.82
CA GLY A 112 -2.40 6.93 -12.76
C GLY A 112 -2.26 7.61 -11.38
N TRP A 113 -1.05 8.10 -11.04
CA TRP A 113 -0.84 8.87 -9.81
C TRP A 113 -1.52 10.24 -9.84
N ARG A 114 -1.53 10.93 -10.99
CA ARG A 114 -2.28 12.19 -11.15
C ARG A 114 -3.78 11.98 -11.01
N ASP A 115 -4.32 10.90 -11.59
CA ASP A 115 -5.73 10.54 -11.47
C ASP A 115 -6.09 10.26 -10.00
N VAL A 116 -5.29 9.45 -9.29
CA VAL A 116 -5.47 9.22 -7.86
C VAL A 116 -5.42 10.54 -7.09
N GLN A 117 -4.41 11.38 -7.34
CA GLN A 117 -4.24 12.67 -6.67
C GLN A 117 -5.45 13.60 -6.90
N SER A 118 -6.06 13.58 -8.08
CA SER A 118 -7.27 14.36 -8.38
C SER A 118 -8.47 13.97 -7.50
N VAL A 119 -8.52 12.72 -7.04
CA VAL A 119 -9.61 12.19 -6.20
C VAL A 119 -9.33 12.40 -4.71
N ILE A 120 -8.13 12.04 -4.24
CA ILE A 120 -7.82 11.99 -2.80
C ILE A 120 -7.14 13.25 -2.27
N GLN A 121 -6.60 14.09 -3.16
CA GLN A 121 -5.94 15.36 -2.84
C GLN A 121 -4.92 15.24 -1.69
N HIS A 122 -4.14 14.15 -1.68
CA HIS A 122 -3.30 13.82 -0.54
C HIS A 122 -2.02 14.70 -0.54
N PRO A 123 -1.68 15.38 0.57
CA PRO A 123 -0.57 16.34 0.59
C PRO A 123 0.80 15.69 0.37
N VAL A 124 1.01 14.47 0.88
CA VAL A 124 2.25 13.71 0.64
C VAL A 124 2.41 13.36 -0.83
N LEU A 125 1.33 12.96 -1.51
CA LEU A 125 1.38 12.59 -2.92
C LEU A 125 1.57 13.84 -3.79
N ALA A 126 0.92 14.96 -3.47
CA ALA A 126 1.15 16.24 -4.14
C ALA A 126 2.64 16.64 -4.08
N THR A 127 3.22 16.59 -2.88
CA THR A 127 4.63 16.92 -2.65
C THR A 127 5.55 15.97 -3.40
N PHE A 128 5.28 14.67 -3.33
CA PHE A 128 6.06 13.64 -4.01
C PHE A 128 6.07 13.85 -5.53
N LEU A 129 4.91 14.09 -6.15
CA LEU A 129 4.81 14.32 -7.58
C LEU A 129 5.50 15.62 -8.00
N ALA A 130 5.41 16.69 -7.20
CA ALA A 130 6.09 17.95 -7.48
C ALA A 130 7.63 17.83 -7.50
N ILE A 131 8.18 16.92 -6.68
CA ILE A 131 9.63 16.68 -6.62
C ILE A 131 10.10 15.77 -7.76
N HIS A 132 9.34 14.71 -8.08
CA HIS A 132 9.85 13.62 -8.93
C HIS A 132 9.28 13.60 -10.35
N VAL A 133 8.17 14.30 -10.62
CA VAL A 133 7.56 14.33 -11.95
C VAL A 133 7.89 15.66 -12.63
N PRO A 134 8.58 15.64 -13.78
CA PRO A 134 8.83 16.85 -14.56
C PRO A 134 7.51 17.55 -14.90
N GLN A 135 7.47 18.87 -14.72
CA GLN A 135 6.35 19.65 -15.20
C GLN A 135 6.32 19.57 -16.73
N PRO A 136 5.14 19.38 -17.36
CA PRO A 136 5.06 19.51 -18.80
C PRO A 136 5.53 20.91 -19.20
N PRO A 137 6.23 21.05 -20.34
CA PRO A 137 6.63 22.38 -20.82
C PRO A 137 5.38 23.25 -20.93
N SER A 138 5.48 24.49 -20.44
CA SER A 138 4.41 25.47 -20.63
C SER A 138 4.11 25.60 -22.13
N PRO A 139 2.84 25.70 -22.54
CA PRO A 139 2.53 25.94 -23.94
C PRO A 139 3.22 27.24 -24.36
N GLU A 140 4.11 27.15 -25.35
CA GLU A 140 4.72 28.32 -25.96
C GLU A 140 3.60 29.28 -26.36
N SER A 141 3.66 30.52 -25.87
CA SER A 141 2.74 31.56 -26.31
C SER A 141 2.88 31.69 -27.83
N PRO A 142 1.79 31.65 -28.60
CA PRO A 142 1.88 31.79 -30.05
C PRO A 142 2.58 33.12 -30.34
N ILE A 143 3.68 33.02 -31.09
CA ILE A 143 4.42 34.18 -31.60
C ILE A 143 3.41 35.04 -32.36
N SER A 144 3.19 36.26 -31.87
CA SER A 144 2.27 37.25 -32.46
C SER A 144 2.79 37.78 -33.79
#